data_AF-A0AAX2KCS1-F1
#
_entry.id   AF-A0AAX2KCS1-F1
#
_cell.length_a   1.000
_cell.length_b   1.000
_cell.length_c   1.000
_cell.angle_alpha   90.00
_cell.angle_beta   90.00
_cell.angle_gamma   90.00
#
_symmetry.space_group_name_H-M   'P 1'
#
loop_
_entity.id
_entity.type
_entity.pdbx_description
1 polymer ?
#
loop_
_entity_poly.entity_id
_entity_poly.type
_entity_poly.pdbx_seq_one_letter_code
_entity_poly.pdbx_strand_id
1 'polypeptide(L)'
;MNKFLFAAALIVSGLLVGCNQLTQYTITEQEINQSLAKHNNFSKDIGLPGVADAHIVLTNLTSQIGREEPNKVTLTGDANLDMNSLFGSQKATMKLKLKALPVFDKEKGAIFLKEMEVVDATVQPEKMQTVMQTLLPYLNQALRNYFNQQPAYVLREDGSQGEAMAKNWRKALK
;
A
#
# COMPACT_ATOMS: atom_id res chain seq x y z
N MET A 1 -29.00 53.70 5.88
CA MET A 1 -28.48 53.04 4.67
C MET A 1 -27.36 52.05 5.02
N ASN A 2 -27.49 51.27 6.12
CA ASN A 2 -26.34 50.53 6.71
C ASN A 2 -26.59 49.01 6.87
N LYS A 3 -27.72 48.48 6.38
CA LYS A 3 -28.03 47.03 6.51
C LYS A 3 -27.53 46.17 5.34
N PHE A 4 -27.17 46.80 4.22
CA PHE A 4 -26.66 46.09 3.03
C PHE A 4 -25.15 45.79 3.08
N LEU A 5 -24.38 46.53 3.89
CA LEU A 5 -22.92 46.32 4.00
C LEU A 5 -22.56 45.09 4.84
N PHE A 6 -23.43 44.67 5.78
CA PHE A 6 -23.18 43.48 6.60
C PHE A 6 -23.48 42.15 5.87
N ALA A 7 -24.38 42.17 4.89
CA ALA A 7 -24.71 40.96 4.11
C ALA A 7 -23.59 40.59 3.12
N ALA A 8 -22.86 41.57 2.58
CA ALA A 8 -21.76 41.32 1.65
C ALA A 8 -20.50 40.73 2.35
N ALA A 9 -20.23 41.10 3.59
CA ALA A 9 -19.06 40.61 4.35
C ALA A 9 -19.19 39.13 4.79
N LEU A 10 -20.41 38.68 5.07
CA LEU A 10 -20.68 37.29 5.47
C LEU A 10 -20.55 36.30 4.29
N ILE A 11 -20.85 36.73 3.07
CA ILE A 11 -20.75 35.87 1.88
C ILE A 11 -19.27 35.65 1.47
N VAL A 12 -18.41 36.66 1.63
CA VAL A 12 -16.97 36.54 1.33
C VAL A 12 -16.24 35.65 2.34
N SER A 13 -16.70 35.62 3.59
CA SER A 13 -16.09 34.83 4.67
C SER A 13 -16.42 33.33 4.59
N GLY A 14 -17.55 32.97 3.96
CA GLY A 14 -17.93 31.57 3.73
C GLY A 14 -17.20 30.89 2.57
N LEU A 15 -16.68 31.66 1.60
CA LEU A 15 -15.99 31.14 0.41
C LEU A 15 -14.56 30.66 0.70
N LEU A 16 -13.91 31.16 1.77
CA LEU A 16 -12.51 30.85 2.07
C LEU A 16 -12.31 29.47 2.72
N VAL A 17 -13.34 28.90 3.34
CA VAL A 17 -13.25 27.58 4.01
C VAL A 17 -13.43 26.41 3.02
N GLY A 18 -13.85 26.68 1.78
CA GLY A 18 -14.12 25.66 0.75
C GLY A 18 -13.01 25.41 -0.28
N CYS A 19 -11.96 26.24 -0.35
CA CYS A 19 -10.98 26.16 -1.45
C CYS A 19 -9.97 25.00 -1.37
N ASN A 20 -9.83 24.33 -0.23
CA ASN A 20 -8.79 23.30 -0.07
C ASN A 20 -9.10 21.99 -0.82
N GLN A 21 -10.38 21.59 -0.88
CA GLN A 21 -10.82 20.36 -1.58
C GLN A 21 -10.96 20.52 -3.11
N LEU A 22 -11.03 21.76 -3.61
CA LEU A 22 -11.19 22.03 -5.04
C LEU A 22 -9.88 21.85 -5.83
N THR A 23 -8.73 21.79 -5.18
CA THR A 23 -7.42 21.75 -5.87
C THR A 23 -6.62 20.47 -5.63
N GLN A 24 -6.96 19.71 -4.58
CA GLN A 24 -6.22 18.52 -4.15
C GLN A 24 -7.21 17.39 -3.80
N TYR A 25 -6.89 16.19 -4.23
CA TYR A 25 -7.59 14.96 -3.84
C TYR A 25 -6.68 14.20 -2.88
N THR A 26 -7.22 13.86 -1.71
CA THR A 26 -6.50 13.15 -0.64
C THR A 26 -6.98 11.71 -0.61
N ILE A 27 -6.02 10.78 -0.63
CA ILE A 27 -6.29 9.36 -0.43
C ILE A 27 -5.85 9.00 0.98
N THR A 28 -6.78 8.47 1.76
CA THR A 28 -6.58 8.11 3.17
C THR A 28 -5.99 6.71 3.32
N GLU A 29 -5.37 6.43 4.48
CA GLU A 29 -4.90 5.08 4.85
C GLU A 29 -6.04 4.04 4.73
N GLN A 30 -7.27 4.42 5.09
CA GLN A 30 -8.44 3.54 5.00
C GLN A 30 -8.78 3.19 3.54
N GLU A 31 -8.73 4.17 2.63
CA GLU A 31 -8.97 3.94 1.20
C GLU A 31 -7.89 3.02 0.57
N ILE A 32 -6.62 3.22 0.95
CA ILE A 32 -5.53 2.32 0.56
C ILE A 32 -5.79 0.91 1.11
N ASN A 33 -6.15 0.77 2.39
CA ASN A 33 -6.41 -0.54 3.00
C ASN A 33 -7.57 -1.27 2.33
N GLN A 34 -8.65 -0.56 2.01
CA GLN A 34 -9.78 -1.13 1.29
C GLN A 34 -9.42 -1.55 -0.13
N SER A 35 -8.62 -0.75 -0.83
CA SER A 35 -8.13 -1.11 -2.17
C SER A 35 -7.19 -2.30 -2.13
N LEU A 36 -6.24 -2.34 -1.19
CA LEU A 36 -5.34 -3.47 -0.97
C LEU A 36 -6.13 -4.73 -0.61
N ALA A 37 -7.14 -4.65 0.25
CA ALA A 37 -7.97 -5.81 0.59
C ALA A 37 -8.72 -6.39 -0.63
N LYS A 38 -9.08 -5.56 -1.61
CA LYS A 38 -9.77 -6.00 -2.84
C LYS A 38 -8.83 -6.53 -3.92
N HIS A 39 -7.63 -5.97 -4.01
CA HIS A 39 -6.73 -6.19 -5.15
C HIS A 39 -5.43 -6.93 -4.80
N ASN A 40 -5.15 -7.15 -3.51
CA ASN A 40 -3.99 -7.91 -3.08
C ASN A 40 -4.26 -9.41 -3.15
N ASN A 41 -3.77 -10.05 -4.21
CA ASN A 41 -3.74 -11.49 -4.40
C ASN A 41 -2.28 -11.99 -4.45
N PHE A 42 -1.44 -11.47 -3.55
CA PHE A 42 -0.05 -11.91 -3.47
C PHE A 42 0.01 -13.37 -3.01
N SER A 43 0.28 -14.24 -3.97
CA SER A 43 0.52 -15.67 -3.82
C SER A 43 1.69 -16.03 -4.75
N LYS A 44 2.83 -16.39 -4.16
CA LYS A 44 4.09 -16.58 -4.89
C LYS A 44 4.93 -17.69 -4.28
N ASP A 45 5.68 -18.36 -5.14
CA ASP A 45 6.76 -19.25 -4.72
C ASP A 45 8.05 -18.45 -4.54
N ILE A 46 8.76 -18.72 -3.45
CA ILE A 46 10.04 -18.07 -3.11
C ILE A 46 11.08 -19.14 -2.76
N GLY A 47 12.35 -18.84 -3.04
CA GLY A 47 13.47 -19.74 -2.71
C GLY A 47 13.98 -20.56 -3.88
N LEU A 48 14.66 -21.65 -3.54
CA LEU A 48 15.30 -22.57 -4.47
C LEU A 48 14.63 -23.94 -4.35
N PRO A 49 13.89 -24.38 -5.39
CA PRO A 49 13.20 -25.66 -5.40
C PRO A 49 14.13 -26.82 -5.04
N GLY A 50 13.71 -27.65 -4.09
CA GLY A 50 14.45 -28.84 -3.67
C GLY A 50 15.62 -28.57 -2.71
N VAL A 51 15.88 -27.31 -2.36
CA VAL A 51 16.84 -26.94 -1.29
C VAL A 51 16.08 -26.34 -0.12
N ALA A 52 15.44 -25.21 -0.38
CA ALA A 52 14.55 -24.50 0.54
C ALA A 52 13.66 -23.59 -0.31
N ASP A 53 12.37 -23.89 -0.30
CA ASP A 53 11.36 -23.11 -1.01
C ASP A 53 10.11 -22.96 -0.15
N ALA A 54 9.31 -21.94 -0.45
CA ALA A 54 8.03 -21.74 0.21
C ALA A 54 7.02 -21.16 -0.76
N HIS A 55 5.80 -21.67 -0.70
CA HIS A 55 4.65 -20.94 -1.23
C HIS A 55 4.15 -19.97 -0.15
N ILE A 56 4.13 -18.68 -0.46
CA ILE A 56 3.67 -17.63 0.45
C ILE A 56 2.38 -16.99 -0.06
N VAL A 57 1.40 -16.84 0.83
CA VAL A 57 0.17 -16.08 0.59
C VAL A 57 0.08 -14.93 1.61
N LEU A 58 0.06 -13.70 1.12
CA LEU A 58 0.04 -12.48 1.95
C LEU A 58 -1.36 -11.89 2.02
N THR A 59 -1.83 -11.62 3.23
CA THR A 59 -3.19 -11.18 3.55
C THR A 59 -3.19 -10.11 4.63
N ASN A 60 -4.36 -9.52 4.90
CA ASN A 60 -4.57 -8.57 6.00
C ASN A 60 -3.63 -7.35 5.98
N LEU A 61 -3.36 -6.83 4.79
CA LEU A 61 -2.50 -5.66 4.63
C LEU A 61 -3.12 -4.41 5.25
N THR A 62 -2.38 -3.75 6.14
CA THR A 62 -2.75 -2.49 6.77
C THR A 62 -1.64 -1.47 6.58
N SER A 63 -1.98 -0.31 6.03
CA SER A 63 -1.03 0.76 5.70
C SER A 63 -0.97 1.84 6.78
N GLN A 64 0.23 2.40 6.92
CA GLN A 64 0.50 3.64 7.63
C GLN A 64 1.34 4.54 6.73
N ILE A 65 0.90 5.77 6.51
CA ILE A 65 1.52 6.69 5.53
C ILE A 65 2.33 7.75 6.28
N GLY A 66 3.62 7.86 6.00
CA GLY A 66 4.45 8.98 6.46
C GLY A 66 4.76 9.02 7.96
N ARG A 67 4.39 7.99 8.74
CA ARG A 67 4.52 8.00 10.21
C ARG A 67 5.95 7.78 10.71
N GLU A 68 6.69 6.90 10.03
CA GLU A 68 8.10 6.60 10.37
C GLU A 68 9.06 7.40 9.50
N GLU A 69 8.88 7.33 8.17
CA GLU A 69 9.61 8.13 7.19
C GLU A 69 8.58 8.95 6.39
N PRO A 70 8.68 10.30 6.34
CA PRO A 70 7.64 11.16 5.77
C PRO A 70 7.20 10.82 4.34
N ASN A 71 8.12 10.29 3.53
CA ASN A 71 7.90 9.95 2.13
C ASN A 71 7.67 8.46 1.87
N LYS A 72 7.45 7.64 2.90
CA LYS A 72 7.23 6.19 2.74
C LYS A 72 5.94 5.73 3.38
N VAL A 73 5.50 4.58 2.92
CA VAL A 73 4.38 3.84 3.49
C VAL A 73 4.96 2.61 4.18
N THR A 74 4.54 2.37 5.42
CA THR A 74 4.74 1.09 6.08
C THR A 74 3.47 0.27 5.97
N LEU A 75 3.62 -1.04 5.79
CA LEU A 75 2.51 -2.00 5.78
C LEU A 75 2.75 -3.04 6.85
N THR A 76 1.71 -3.46 7.55
CA THR A 76 1.72 -4.72 8.29
C THR A 76 0.85 -5.74 7.58
N GLY A 77 1.20 -7.03 7.69
CA GLY A 77 0.42 -8.10 7.07
C GLY A 77 0.69 -9.46 7.69
N ASP A 78 -0.23 -10.38 7.43
CA ASP A 78 -0.13 -11.78 7.82
C ASP A 78 0.17 -12.63 6.58
N ALA A 79 1.06 -13.59 6.71
CA ALA A 79 1.43 -14.52 5.65
C ALA A 79 1.26 -15.98 6.09
N ASN A 80 0.65 -16.77 5.23
CA ASN A 80 0.66 -18.23 5.34
C ASN A 80 1.75 -18.79 4.43
N LEU A 81 2.47 -19.79 4.93
CA LEU A 81 3.64 -20.36 4.29
C LEU A 81 3.47 -21.87 4.22
N ASP A 82 3.59 -22.44 3.03
CA ASP A 82 3.82 -23.86 2.82
C ASP A 82 5.29 -24.04 2.45
N MET A 83 6.12 -24.41 3.42
CA MET A 83 7.57 -24.48 3.27
C MET A 83 8.00 -25.90 2.94
N ASN A 84 8.95 -26.04 2.02
CA ASN A 84 9.55 -27.29 1.62
C ASN A 84 11.08 -27.21 1.79
N SER A 85 11.67 -28.29 2.28
CA SER A 85 13.12 -28.43 2.43
C SER A 85 13.54 -29.87 2.23
N LEU A 86 14.85 -30.10 2.17
CA LEU A 86 15.46 -31.44 2.14
C LEU A 86 15.02 -32.33 3.31
N PHE A 87 14.60 -31.74 4.43
CA PHE A 87 14.23 -32.46 5.66
C PHE A 87 12.71 -32.61 5.84
N GLY A 88 11.91 -32.17 4.86
CA GLY A 88 10.46 -32.28 4.86
C GLY A 88 9.74 -30.95 4.64
N SER A 89 8.42 -31.05 4.54
CA SER A 89 7.51 -29.91 4.35
C SER A 89 6.83 -29.53 5.65
N GLN A 90 6.66 -28.23 5.88
CA GLN A 90 5.97 -27.72 7.06
C GLN A 90 5.21 -26.42 6.76
N LYS A 91 4.02 -26.31 7.34
CA LYS A 91 3.27 -25.05 7.34
C LYS A 91 3.82 -24.10 8.39
N ALA A 92 3.80 -22.81 8.07
CA ALA A 92 4.16 -21.73 8.98
C ALA A 92 3.24 -20.53 8.76
N THR A 93 3.16 -19.69 9.79
CA THR A 93 2.51 -18.38 9.73
C THR A 93 3.55 -17.31 10.02
N MET A 94 3.44 -16.16 9.39
CA MET A 94 4.39 -15.08 9.57
C MET A 94 3.68 -13.74 9.69
N LYS A 95 4.14 -12.91 10.62
CA LYS A 95 3.79 -11.50 10.68
C LYS A 95 4.88 -10.69 10.01
N LEU A 96 4.47 -9.78 9.14
CA LEU A 96 5.36 -8.95 8.35
C LEU A 96 5.14 -7.48 8.68
N LYS A 97 6.25 -6.75 8.79
CA LYS A 97 6.29 -5.30 8.61
C LYS A 97 7.06 -5.03 7.32
N LEU A 98 6.43 -4.32 6.41
CA LEU A 98 6.98 -3.95 5.11
C LEU A 98 7.11 -2.44 5.01
N LYS A 99 7.95 -1.99 4.07
CA LYS A 99 8.10 -0.58 3.72
C LYS A 99 8.17 -0.42 2.22
N ALA A 100 7.60 0.68 1.71
CA ALA A 100 7.60 1.00 0.30
C ALA A 100 7.58 2.51 0.04
N LEU A 101 8.00 2.89 -1.16
CA LEU A 101 7.90 4.24 -1.70
C LEU A 101 6.61 4.35 -2.54
N PRO A 102 5.63 5.20 -2.15
CA PRO A 102 4.46 5.47 -2.98
C PRO A 102 4.86 6.29 -4.21
N VAL A 103 4.56 5.78 -5.41
CA VAL A 103 4.84 6.44 -6.68
C VAL A 103 3.57 6.49 -7.52
N PHE A 104 3.20 7.68 -7.98
CA PHE A 104 2.06 7.86 -8.86
C PHE A 104 2.45 7.75 -10.33
N ASP A 105 1.78 6.83 -11.00
CA ASP A 105 1.84 6.63 -12.43
C ASP A 105 0.75 7.47 -13.08
N LYS A 106 1.16 8.52 -13.79
CA LYS A 106 0.26 9.47 -14.46
C LYS A 106 -0.50 8.84 -15.62
N GLU A 107 0.07 7.84 -16.29
CA GLU A 107 -0.57 7.20 -17.45
C GLU A 107 -1.67 6.26 -16.98
N LYS A 108 -1.42 5.54 -15.88
CA LYS A 108 -2.37 4.60 -15.30
C LYS A 108 -3.35 5.26 -14.32
N GLY A 109 -3.09 6.49 -13.89
CA GLY A 109 -3.86 7.15 -12.84
C GLY A 109 -3.86 6.34 -11.54
N ALA A 110 -2.71 5.77 -11.18
CA ALA A 110 -2.61 4.77 -10.12
C ALA A 110 -1.40 5.00 -9.22
N ILE A 111 -1.52 4.59 -7.96
CA ILE A 111 -0.43 4.62 -6.98
C ILE A 111 0.14 3.22 -6.85
N PHE A 112 1.45 3.10 -7.06
CA PHE A 112 2.22 1.90 -6.85
C PHE A 112 3.06 2.04 -5.58
N LEU A 113 3.24 0.94 -4.87
CA LEU A 113 4.14 0.86 -3.72
C LEU A 113 5.46 0.24 -4.19
N LYS A 114 6.31 1.10 -4.74
CA LYS A 114 7.61 0.71 -5.30
C LYS A 114 8.60 0.41 -4.19
N GLU A 115 9.66 -0.30 -4.54
CA GLU A 115 10.75 -0.64 -3.62
C GLU A 115 10.29 -1.41 -2.36
N MET A 116 9.19 -2.16 -2.48
CA MET A 116 8.63 -2.95 -1.39
C MET A 116 9.69 -3.86 -0.76
N GLU A 117 9.86 -3.78 0.56
CA GLU A 117 10.81 -4.61 1.28
C GLU A 117 10.30 -4.98 2.67
N VAL A 118 10.77 -6.12 3.16
CA VAL A 118 10.58 -6.57 4.54
C VAL A 118 11.49 -5.76 5.46
N VAL A 119 10.89 -5.14 6.46
CA VAL A 119 11.59 -4.46 7.58
C VAL A 119 11.66 -5.38 8.80
N ASP A 120 10.59 -6.11 9.07
CA ASP A 120 10.52 -7.09 10.16
C ASP A 120 9.70 -8.32 9.73
N ALA A 121 10.11 -9.49 10.19
CA ALA A 121 9.45 -10.75 9.93
C ALA A 121 9.55 -11.69 11.13
N THR A 122 8.40 -12.01 11.71
CA THR A 122 8.30 -12.97 12.82
C THR A 122 7.56 -14.22 12.35
N VAL A 123 8.20 -15.39 12.38
CA VAL A 123 7.67 -16.65 11.86
C VAL A 123 7.32 -17.61 12.99
N GLN A 124 6.22 -18.35 12.82
CA GLN A 124 5.81 -19.45 13.68
C GLN A 124 5.61 -20.74 12.85
N PRO A 125 6.13 -21.89 13.30
CA PRO A 125 6.89 -22.08 14.55
C PRO A 125 8.32 -21.51 14.46
N GLU A 126 8.87 -21.09 15.61
CA GLU A 126 10.17 -20.40 15.72
C GLU A 126 11.33 -21.10 14.99
N LYS A 127 11.36 -22.44 14.95
CA LYS A 127 12.36 -23.22 14.20
C LYS A 127 12.41 -22.92 12.70
N MET A 128 11.36 -22.33 12.13
CA MET A 128 11.31 -21.91 10.72
C MET A 128 11.90 -20.51 10.49
N GLN A 129 12.23 -19.75 11.55
CA GLN A 129 12.78 -18.40 11.44
C GLN A 129 14.10 -18.41 10.65
N THR A 130 15.00 -19.35 10.91
CA THR A 130 16.28 -19.46 10.20
C THR A 130 16.10 -19.76 8.71
N VAL A 131 15.16 -20.63 8.37
CA VAL A 131 14.84 -20.93 6.96
C VAL A 131 14.22 -19.70 6.30
N MET A 132 13.34 -18.98 6.98
CA MET A 132 12.79 -17.73 6.44
C MET A 132 13.88 -16.69 6.19
N GLN A 133 14.87 -16.55 7.09
CA GLN A 133 15.97 -15.61 6.92
C GLN A 133 16.77 -15.86 5.62
N THR A 134 16.95 -17.12 5.22
CA THR A 134 17.61 -17.45 3.95
C THR A 134 16.71 -17.18 2.73
N LEU A 135 15.39 -17.21 2.92
CA LEU A 135 14.39 -16.92 1.90
C LEU A 135 14.06 -15.42 1.75
N LEU A 136 14.43 -14.58 2.72
CA LEU A 136 14.13 -13.14 2.71
C LEU A 136 14.53 -12.40 1.42
N PRO A 137 15.71 -12.65 0.79
CA PRO A 137 16.05 -12.00 -0.47
C PRO A 137 15.07 -12.34 -1.60
N TYR A 138 14.64 -13.61 -1.68
CA TYR A 138 13.66 -14.07 -2.66
C TYR A 138 12.28 -13.47 -2.39
N LEU A 139 11.89 -13.38 -1.11
CA LEU A 139 10.66 -12.71 -0.72
C LEU A 139 10.68 -11.22 -1.11
N ASN A 140 11.76 -10.50 -0.81
CA ASN A 140 11.92 -9.10 -1.21
C ASN A 140 11.82 -8.93 -2.72
N GLN A 141 12.44 -9.80 -3.51
CA GLN A 141 12.32 -9.76 -4.96
C GLN A 141 10.88 -10.02 -5.43
N ALA A 142 10.20 -11.02 -4.87
CA ALA A 142 8.81 -11.32 -5.20
C ALA A 142 7.87 -10.16 -4.86
N LEU A 143 8.03 -9.55 -3.67
CA LEU A 143 7.29 -8.36 -3.23
C LEU A 143 7.50 -7.19 -4.18
N ARG A 144 8.76 -6.84 -4.51
CA ARG A 144 9.06 -5.77 -5.46
C ARG A 144 8.41 -6.03 -6.80
N ASN A 145 8.57 -7.23 -7.36
CA ASN A 145 7.99 -7.58 -8.66
C ASN A 145 6.47 -7.44 -8.67
N TYR A 146 5.81 -7.93 -7.63
CA TYR A 146 4.36 -7.85 -7.52
C TYR A 146 3.87 -6.41 -7.38
N PHE A 147 4.33 -5.66 -6.37
CA PHE A 147 3.84 -4.30 -6.09
C PHE A 147 4.34 -3.25 -7.09
N ASN A 148 5.36 -3.57 -7.90
CA ASN A 148 5.73 -2.74 -9.03
C ASN A 148 4.70 -2.80 -10.17
N GLN A 149 3.94 -3.89 -10.28
CA GLN A 149 2.98 -4.14 -11.37
C GLN A 149 1.52 -4.05 -10.90
N GLN A 150 1.27 -4.38 -9.64
CA GLN A 150 -0.04 -4.28 -9.00
C GLN A 150 -0.17 -2.93 -8.29
N PRO A 151 -1.08 -2.04 -8.73
CA PRO A 151 -1.31 -0.79 -8.04
C PRO A 151 -1.95 -1.04 -6.67
N ALA A 152 -1.53 -0.24 -5.67
CA ALA A 152 -2.18 -0.19 -4.37
C ALA A 152 -3.48 0.60 -4.42
N TYR A 153 -3.58 1.57 -5.33
CA TYR A 153 -4.79 2.36 -5.56
C TYR A 153 -4.90 2.79 -7.02
N VAL A 154 -6.10 2.80 -7.57
CA VAL A 154 -6.38 3.25 -8.94
C VAL A 154 -7.50 4.29 -8.89
N LEU A 155 -7.24 5.47 -9.45
CA LEU A 155 -8.24 6.54 -9.52
C LEU A 155 -9.37 6.15 -10.46
N ARG A 156 -10.60 6.31 -9.96
CA ARG A 156 -11.83 5.98 -10.66
C ARG A 156 -12.46 7.22 -11.30
N GLU A 157 -13.04 7.03 -12.48
CA GLU A 157 -13.83 8.09 -13.15
C GLU A 157 -15.27 8.15 -12.65
N ASP A 158 -15.80 7.00 -12.23
CA ASP A 158 -17.13 6.86 -11.61
C ASP A 158 -17.09 6.99 -10.08
N GLY A 159 -15.94 7.44 -9.55
CA GLY A 159 -15.75 7.72 -8.13
C GLY A 159 -16.31 9.08 -7.73
N SER A 160 -15.69 9.70 -6.73
CA SER A 160 -16.06 11.07 -6.36
C SER A 160 -15.67 12.08 -7.45
N GLN A 161 -16.34 13.23 -7.48
CA GLN A 161 -16.00 14.29 -8.44
C GLN A 161 -14.51 14.74 -8.29
N GLY A 162 -13.99 14.75 -7.07
CA GLY A 162 -12.59 15.07 -6.79
C GLY A 162 -11.61 14.00 -7.31
N GLU A 163 -11.99 12.73 -7.22
CA GLU A 163 -11.19 11.60 -7.73
C GLU A 163 -11.14 11.60 -9.27
N ALA A 164 -12.30 11.83 -9.92
CA ALA A 164 -12.38 11.96 -11.38
C ALA A 164 -11.55 13.16 -11.89
N MET A 165 -11.58 14.29 -11.18
CA MET A 165 -10.73 15.44 -11.48
C MET A 165 -9.25 15.12 -11.27
N ALA A 166 -8.88 14.41 -10.18
CA ALA A 166 -7.50 14.01 -9.92
C ALA A 166 -6.93 13.13 -11.04
N LYS A 167 -7.76 12.20 -11.55
CA LYS A 167 -7.39 11.34 -12.69
C LYS A 167 -7.12 12.18 -13.95
N ASN A 168 -8.03 13.10 -14.26
CA ASN A 168 -7.92 13.96 -15.45
C ASN A 168 -6.73 14.92 -15.39
N TRP A 169 -6.44 15.47 -14.20
CA TRP A 169 -5.39 16.47 -14.02
C TRP A 169 -4.00 15.88 -13.81
N ARG A 170 -3.88 14.56 -13.62
CA ARG A 170 -2.59 13.82 -13.50
C ARG A 170 -1.59 14.50 -12.56
N LYS A 171 -2.10 15.07 -11.46
CA LYS A 171 -1.28 15.83 -10.49
C LYS A 171 -0.33 14.89 -9.75
N ALA A 172 0.86 15.40 -9.41
CA ALA A 172 1.86 14.65 -8.65
C ALA A 172 1.40 14.37 -7.22
N LEU A 173 1.86 13.26 -6.64
CA LEU A 173 1.72 13.00 -5.21
C LEU A 173 2.50 14.04 -4.39
N LYS A 174 1.97 14.33 -3.21
CA LYS A 174 2.61 15.16 -2.19
C LYS A 174 2.60 14.41 -0.87
#